data_AF-A0AAQ4D1E3-F1
#
_entry.id   AF-A0AAQ4D1E3-F1
#
_cell.length_a   1.000
_cell.length_b   1.000
_cell.length_c   1.000
_cell.angle_alpha   90.00
_cell.angle_beta   90.00
_cell.angle_gamma   90.00
#
_symmetry.space_group_name_H-M   'P 1'
#
loop_
_entity.id
_entity.type
_entity.pdbx_description
1 polymer ?
#
loop_
_entity_poly.entity_id
_entity_poly.type
_entity_poly.pdbx_seq_one_letter_code
_entity_poly.pdbx_strand_id
1 'polypeptide(L)'
;MGRRERRQPWPRLGSRLRSRRCLPPLHSRPQGRRRGRPLRDRCTGQRKGMEEPEPEAPAVETVEAVEVAAAVVVASSYLDELVPYLVLLGNTLLFALVRRLAFRVSPLKWRLAVSEAIGTWELCSDVAELGIVYERHGVWAYALALLVCCVWWCRAFGDAEACPCGPIEDMLFAIGPGDYRARLLGELLGGVLTAMYIKFIWSWHLIPEHKTMATTECQTSLMVSPGKGALIEGLITCVSRFVAMRSIYWTDNVSTAINSITTVILVLVALTTTGGYFNPIMASALMLGCAGSTTTEHFAVYWAGALMGGFIGRWLDVRLEYAIKEKYA
;
A
#
# COMPACT_ATOMS: atom_id res chain seq x y z
N MET A 1 -1.48 -58.39 17.55
CA MET A 1 -0.43 -57.73 18.38
C MET A 1 -0.66 -56.23 18.22
N GLY A 2 -1.30 -55.50 19.13
CA GLY A 2 -0.92 -55.11 20.50
C GLY A 2 -1.07 -53.56 20.55
N ARG A 3 -2.27 -53.03 20.83
CA ARG A 3 -2.75 -52.33 22.05
C ARG A 3 -1.88 -51.18 22.62
N ARG A 4 -2.54 -50.01 22.70
CA ARG A 4 -2.48 -48.93 23.74
C ARG A 4 -1.18 -48.08 23.75
N GLU A 5 -1.22 -46.76 23.98
CA GLU A 5 -1.84 -46.06 25.11
C GLU A 5 -1.98 -44.53 24.93
N ARG A 6 -2.87 -43.91 25.72
CA ARG A 6 -3.14 -42.46 25.81
C ARG A 6 -2.35 -41.82 26.97
N ARG A 7 -2.13 -40.48 26.92
CA ARG A 7 -2.22 -39.43 27.99
C ARG A 7 -1.19 -38.30 27.68
N GLN A 8 -1.59 -37.04 27.38
CA GLN A 8 -1.99 -35.90 28.26
C GLN A 8 -0.79 -35.09 28.88
N PRO A 9 -0.91 -33.84 29.42
CA PRO A 9 -0.81 -32.55 28.69
C PRO A 9 0.03 -31.42 29.41
N TRP A 10 -0.01 -30.18 28.87
CA TRP A 10 0.21 -28.84 29.51
C TRP A 10 1.68 -28.37 29.80
N PRO A 11 1.99 -27.04 29.86
CA PRO A 11 1.24 -26.02 30.61
C PRO A 11 0.93 -24.66 29.95
N ARG A 12 -0.14 -24.08 30.53
CA ARG A 12 -0.48 -22.66 30.54
C ARG A 12 0.60 -21.88 31.29
N LEU A 13 1.03 -20.74 30.77
CA LEU A 13 1.42 -19.62 31.63
C LEU A 13 0.45 -18.47 31.39
N GLY A 14 -0.37 -18.21 32.40
CA GLY A 14 -0.94 -16.91 32.61
C GLY A 14 -0.06 -16.14 33.58
N SER A 15 0.20 -14.87 33.30
CA SER A 15 0.55 -13.90 34.32
C SER A 15 -0.24 -12.62 34.08
N ARG A 16 -1.13 -12.35 35.03
CA ARG A 16 -1.90 -11.12 35.20
C ARG A 16 -0.94 -9.96 35.50
N LEU A 17 -1.13 -8.83 34.85
CA LEU A 17 -0.84 -7.48 35.36
C LEU A 17 -1.95 -6.56 34.81
N ARG A 18 -3.04 -6.36 35.57
CA ARG A 18 -3.35 -5.12 36.31
C ARG A 18 -3.02 -3.86 35.50
N SER A 19 -4.01 -3.32 34.80
CA SER A 19 -4.79 -2.14 35.21
C SER A 19 -4.02 -0.82 35.17
N ARG A 20 -4.44 0.09 34.28
CA ARG A 20 -4.66 1.50 34.60
C ARG A 20 -5.61 2.11 33.56
N ARG A 21 -6.84 2.34 34.01
CA ARG A 21 -7.78 3.28 33.41
C ARG A 21 -7.23 4.69 33.69
N CYS A 22 -7.23 5.56 32.70
CA CYS A 22 -7.25 7.01 32.91
C CYS A 22 -8.27 7.61 31.93
N LEU A 23 -9.46 7.85 32.44
CA LEU A 23 -10.43 8.84 31.95
C LEU A 23 -10.45 9.99 32.98
N PRO A 24 -11.00 11.18 32.61
CA PRO A 24 -10.37 12.48 32.82
C PRO A 24 -10.86 13.16 34.11
N PRO A 25 -10.27 14.30 34.51
CA PRO A 25 -10.91 15.19 35.45
C PRO A 25 -11.84 16.17 34.72
N LEU A 26 -13.14 16.02 35.01
CA LEU A 26 -14.12 17.10 35.08
C LEU A 26 -13.97 17.82 36.44
N HIS A 27 -14.56 19.03 36.50
CA HIS A 27 -14.67 19.99 37.63
C HIS A 27 -13.57 21.06 37.69
N SER A 28 -13.83 22.33 37.94
CA SER A 28 -15.07 23.07 38.22
C SER A 28 -14.72 24.57 38.28
N ARG A 29 -15.63 25.45 37.83
CA ARG A 29 -15.65 26.86 38.25
C ARG A 29 -16.07 26.93 39.73
N PRO A 30 -15.70 27.99 40.48
CA PRO A 30 -16.67 29.05 40.69
C PRO A 30 -16.13 30.50 40.73
N GLN A 31 -17.08 31.37 40.39
CA GLN A 31 -17.31 32.81 40.64
C GLN A 31 -16.42 33.58 41.65
N GLY A 32 -16.20 34.88 41.34
CA GLY A 32 -15.83 35.88 42.34
C GLY A 32 -15.65 37.31 41.81
N ARG A 33 -16.72 38.12 41.84
CA ARG A 33 -16.76 39.59 41.60
C ARG A 33 -16.02 40.38 42.70
N ARG A 34 -15.40 41.52 42.34
CA ARG A 34 -15.43 42.87 43.01
C ARG A 34 -14.45 43.80 42.24
N ARG A 35 -14.89 44.87 41.54
CA ARG A 35 -15.34 46.24 41.93
C ARG A 35 -14.21 47.23 42.28
N GLY A 36 -14.19 48.33 41.51
CA GLY A 36 -13.66 49.68 41.85
C GLY A 36 -12.17 49.92 41.56
N ARG A 37 -11.67 51.08 41.13
CA ARG A 37 -12.13 52.35 40.52
C ARG A 37 -10.81 53.10 40.11
N PRO A 38 -10.85 54.20 39.33
CA PRO A 38 -9.68 54.75 38.62
C PRO A 38 -9.07 56.02 39.27
N LEU A 39 -7.80 56.30 38.97
CA LEU A 39 -7.11 57.61 39.04
C LEU A 39 -6.02 57.61 37.94
N ARG A 40 -6.11 58.41 36.87
CA ARG A 40 -5.74 59.84 36.67
C ARG A 40 -4.27 60.18 36.92
N ASP A 41 -3.56 60.55 35.84
CA ASP A 41 -2.72 61.77 35.63
C ASP A 41 -1.72 61.48 34.49
N ARG A 42 -1.80 62.08 33.28
CA ARG A 42 -1.54 63.46 32.81
C ARG A 42 -0.05 63.87 32.82
N CYS A 43 0.59 63.83 31.64
CA CYS A 43 1.70 64.68 31.16
C CYS A 43 1.79 64.49 29.62
N THR A 44 1.41 65.42 28.73
CA THR A 44 2.21 66.55 28.20
C THR A 44 3.70 66.24 28.11
N GLY A 45 4.40 66.25 26.98
CA GLY A 45 4.15 66.62 25.59
C GLY A 45 5.50 66.99 24.98
N GLN A 46 5.79 66.64 23.71
CA GLN A 46 6.77 67.37 22.90
C GLN A 46 6.69 66.97 21.43
N ARG A 47 6.31 67.94 20.59
CA ARG A 47 6.56 67.96 19.15
C ARG A 47 8.06 68.17 18.92
N LYS A 48 8.66 67.40 18.01
CA LYS A 48 9.95 67.71 17.40
C LYS A 48 9.97 67.16 15.96
N GLY A 49 10.34 68.03 15.03
CA GLY A 49 11.00 67.69 13.76
C GLY A 49 10.14 67.04 12.68
N MET A 50 9.64 67.86 11.75
CA MET A 50 9.52 67.46 10.35
C MET A 50 10.95 67.39 9.78
N GLU A 51 11.38 66.19 9.40
CA GLU A 51 12.41 65.97 8.39
C GLU A 51 11.71 65.20 7.27
N GLU A 52 11.59 65.84 6.10
CA GLU A 52 11.25 65.14 4.85
C GLU A 52 12.46 64.27 4.46
N PRO A 53 12.30 62.95 4.26
CA PRO A 53 13.28 62.17 3.55
C PRO A 53 13.10 62.39 2.04
N GLU A 54 14.23 62.53 1.34
CA GLU A 54 14.36 62.53 -0.11
C GLU A 54 13.57 61.38 -0.79
N PRO A 55 13.15 61.55 -2.05
CA PRO A 55 12.53 60.47 -2.81
C PRO A 55 13.56 59.36 -3.07
N GLU A 56 13.46 58.26 -2.32
CA GLU A 56 14.16 57.02 -2.65
C GLU A 56 13.78 56.57 -4.07
N ALA A 57 14.81 56.26 -4.84
CA ALA A 57 14.73 55.71 -6.19
C ALA A 57 13.86 54.43 -6.21
N PRO A 58 13.18 54.13 -7.34
CA PRO A 58 12.22 53.05 -7.38
C PRO A 58 12.90 51.70 -7.15
N ALA A 59 12.19 50.85 -6.40
CA ALA A 59 12.49 49.48 -6.06
C ALA A 59 12.51 48.56 -7.31
N VAL A 60 13.51 48.71 -8.18
CA VAL A 60 13.69 47.86 -9.36
C VAL A 60 14.24 46.48 -8.97
N GLU A 61 15.06 46.41 -7.91
CA GLU A 61 15.68 45.16 -7.43
C GLU A 61 14.67 44.22 -6.74
N THR A 62 13.50 44.72 -6.31
CA THR A 62 12.49 43.91 -5.63
C THR A 62 11.50 43.23 -6.58
N VAL A 63 11.25 43.80 -7.76
CA VAL A 63 10.28 43.23 -8.72
C VAL A 63 10.86 41.98 -9.37
N GLU A 64 12.11 42.05 -9.82
CA GLU A 64 12.80 40.91 -10.45
C GLU A 64 13.00 39.75 -9.45
N ALA A 65 13.36 40.06 -8.19
CA ALA A 65 13.46 39.04 -7.14
C ALA A 65 12.11 38.38 -6.80
N VAL A 66 11.01 39.14 -6.82
CA VAL A 66 9.64 38.62 -6.59
C VAL A 66 9.17 37.79 -7.79
N GLU A 67 9.47 38.20 -9.02
CA GLU A 67 9.16 37.43 -10.23
C GLU A 67 9.96 36.12 -10.30
N VAL A 68 11.25 36.15 -9.96
CA VAL A 68 12.09 34.96 -9.86
C VAL A 68 11.60 34.03 -8.75
N ALA A 69 11.25 34.56 -7.57
CA ALA A 69 10.68 33.76 -6.50
C ALA A 69 9.32 33.16 -6.90
N ALA A 70 8.46 33.92 -7.58
CA ALA A 70 7.19 33.43 -8.10
C ALA A 70 7.39 32.34 -9.16
N ALA A 71 8.34 32.52 -10.09
CA ALA A 71 8.69 31.51 -11.08
C ALA A 71 9.24 30.23 -10.45
N VAL A 72 10.07 30.35 -9.40
CA VAL A 72 10.59 29.20 -8.64
C VAL A 72 9.46 28.49 -7.89
N VAL A 73 8.54 29.22 -7.26
CA VAL A 73 7.36 28.64 -6.58
C VAL A 73 6.45 27.91 -7.58
N VAL A 74 6.20 28.52 -8.74
CA VAL A 74 5.41 27.92 -9.81
C VAL A 74 6.10 26.67 -10.35
N ALA A 75 7.40 26.72 -10.65
CA ALA A 75 8.16 25.56 -11.09
C ALA A 75 8.20 24.44 -10.04
N SER A 76 8.36 24.78 -8.76
CA SER A 76 8.27 23.82 -7.64
C SER A 76 6.88 23.17 -7.58
N SER A 77 5.80 23.94 -7.78
CA SER A 77 4.44 23.40 -7.74
C SER A 77 4.19 22.37 -8.85
N TYR A 78 4.72 22.59 -10.06
CA TYR A 78 4.61 21.61 -11.15
C TYR A 78 5.45 20.35 -10.90
N LEU A 79 6.62 20.50 -10.29
CA LEU A 79 7.46 19.36 -9.93
C LEU A 79 6.79 18.49 -8.87
N ASP A 80 6.14 19.10 -7.87
CA ASP A 80 5.41 18.39 -6.81
C ASP A 80 4.31 17.48 -7.38
N GLU A 81 3.59 17.91 -8.43
CA GLU A 81 2.60 17.07 -9.12
C GLU A 81 3.23 15.83 -9.78
N LEU A 82 4.49 15.90 -10.20
CA LEU A 82 5.18 14.80 -10.86
C LEU A 82 5.87 13.85 -9.87
N VAL A 83 6.11 14.27 -8.64
CA VAL A 83 6.85 13.49 -7.63
C VAL A 83 6.39 12.04 -7.50
N PRO A 84 5.09 11.71 -7.30
CA PRO A 84 4.72 10.31 -7.06
C PRO A 84 4.96 9.42 -8.29
N TYR A 85 4.84 9.97 -9.50
CA TYR A 85 5.18 9.25 -10.74
C TYR A 85 6.69 9.07 -10.91
N LEU A 86 7.49 10.05 -10.47
CA LEU A 86 8.94 9.94 -10.44
C LEU A 86 9.41 8.91 -9.40
N VAL A 87 8.72 8.79 -8.27
CA VAL A 87 8.98 7.72 -7.28
C VAL A 87 8.63 6.35 -7.87
N LEU A 88 7.48 6.20 -8.53
CA LEU A 88 7.13 4.96 -9.25
C LEU A 88 8.18 4.60 -10.30
N LEU A 89 8.57 5.55 -11.14
CA LEU A 89 9.65 5.33 -12.13
C LEU A 89 10.96 4.96 -11.44
N GLY A 90 11.32 5.66 -10.37
CA GLY A 90 12.52 5.39 -9.56
C GLY A 90 12.52 3.97 -9.00
N ASN A 91 11.39 3.50 -8.45
CA ASN A 91 11.21 2.13 -7.99
C ASN A 91 11.45 1.14 -9.14
N THR A 92 10.77 1.29 -10.28
CA THR A 92 10.92 0.35 -11.41
C THR A 92 12.38 0.22 -11.87
N LEU A 93 13.12 1.34 -11.95
CA LEU A 93 14.54 1.35 -12.31
C LEU A 93 15.41 0.70 -11.22
N LEU A 94 15.14 1.02 -9.95
CA LEU A 94 15.84 0.45 -8.80
C LEU A 94 15.65 -1.08 -8.77
N PHE A 95 14.42 -1.57 -8.84
CA PHE A 95 14.13 -2.99 -8.77
C PHE A 95 14.62 -3.76 -10.01
N ALA A 96 14.61 -3.13 -11.20
CA ALA A 96 15.28 -3.68 -12.37
C ALA A 96 16.80 -3.86 -12.14
N LEU A 97 17.46 -2.89 -11.50
CA LEU A 97 18.86 -3.00 -11.13
C LEU A 97 19.09 -4.07 -10.04
N VAL A 98 18.29 -4.06 -8.98
CA VAL A 98 18.37 -5.04 -7.88
C VAL A 98 18.20 -6.46 -8.41
N ARG A 99 17.23 -6.71 -9.29
CA ARG A 99 17.01 -8.00 -9.94
C ARG A 99 18.25 -8.45 -10.71
N ARG A 100 18.83 -7.57 -11.53
CA ARG A 100 20.06 -7.86 -12.30
C ARG A 100 21.24 -8.19 -11.39
N LEU A 101 21.45 -7.44 -10.31
CA LEU A 101 22.56 -7.65 -9.37
C LEU A 101 22.35 -8.92 -8.53
N ALA A 102 21.15 -9.09 -7.97
CA ALA A 102 20.80 -10.25 -7.15
C ALA A 102 20.97 -11.55 -7.93
N PHE A 103 20.58 -11.59 -9.22
CA PHE A 103 20.68 -12.81 -10.03
C PHE A 103 22.13 -13.18 -10.38
N ARG A 104 23.05 -12.21 -10.41
CA ARG A 104 24.49 -12.48 -10.61
C ARG A 104 25.12 -13.18 -9.41
N VAL A 105 24.66 -12.89 -8.20
CA VAL A 105 25.24 -13.44 -6.96
C VAL A 105 24.44 -14.60 -6.39
N SER A 106 23.16 -14.74 -6.76
CA SER A 106 22.27 -15.76 -6.22
C SER A 106 22.51 -17.14 -6.84
N PRO A 107 22.71 -18.20 -6.04
CA PRO A 107 22.76 -19.57 -6.53
C PRO A 107 21.46 -19.95 -7.27
N LEU A 108 21.56 -20.77 -8.32
CA LEU A 108 20.43 -21.18 -9.17
C LEU A 108 19.20 -21.65 -8.36
N LYS A 109 19.42 -22.48 -7.34
CA LYS A 109 18.35 -23.03 -6.48
C LYS A 109 17.53 -21.98 -5.70
N TRP A 110 18.08 -20.77 -5.50
CA TRP A 110 17.42 -19.69 -4.77
C TRP A 110 16.86 -18.61 -5.70
N ARG A 111 17.15 -18.66 -7.00
CA ARG A 111 16.77 -17.59 -7.93
C ARG A 111 15.26 -17.35 -7.97
N LEU A 112 14.45 -18.39 -7.86
CA LEU A 112 12.99 -18.23 -7.80
C LEU A 112 12.55 -17.47 -6.54
N ALA A 113 13.01 -17.89 -5.36
CA ALA A 113 12.69 -17.20 -4.10
C ALA A 113 13.18 -15.75 -4.10
N VAL A 114 14.35 -15.49 -4.69
CA VAL A 114 14.89 -14.13 -4.86
C VAL A 114 14.04 -13.32 -5.84
N SER A 115 13.59 -13.93 -6.94
CA SER A 115 12.69 -13.28 -7.91
C SER A 115 11.37 -12.89 -7.26
N GLU A 116 10.78 -13.79 -6.48
CA GLU A 116 9.53 -13.58 -5.74
C GLU A 116 9.71 -12.49 -4.67
N ALA A 117 10.81 -12.50 -3.93
CA ALA A 117 11.11 -11.44 -2.97
C ALA A 117 11.21 -10.06 -3.62
N ILE A 118 11.92 -9.96 -4.75
CA ILE A 118 12.07 -8.68 -5.46
C ILE A 118 10.75 -8.27 -6.11
N GLY A 119 10.01 -9.19 -6.72
CA GLY A 119 8.72 -8.94 -7.33
C GLY A 119 7.68 -8.47 -6.31
N THR A 120 7.54 -9.15 -5.18
CA THR A 120 6.63 -8.71 -4.10
C THR A 120 7.06 -7.39 -3.50
N TRP A 121 8.36 -7.16 -3.30
CA TRP A 121 8.85 -5.91 -2.77
C TRP A 121 8.57 -4.73 -3.72
N GLU A 122 8.83 -4.91 -5.02
CA GLU A 122 8.52 -3.93 -6.08
C GLU A 122 7.01 -3.65 -6.12
N LEU A 123 6.19 -4.70 -6.27
CA LEU A 123 4.73 -4.61 -6.34
C LEU A 123 4.15 -3.83 -5.16
N CYS A 124 4.49 -4.23 -3.93
CA CYS A 124 3.89 -3.61 -2.75
C CYS A 124 4.39 -2.17 -2.55
N SER A 125 5.64 -1.88 -2.89
CA SER A 125 6.19 -0.51 -2.80
C SER A 125 5.54 0.43 -3.79
N ASP A 126 5.33 -0.04 -5.03
CA ASP A 126 4.65 0.72 -6.07
C ASP A 126 3.16 0.92 -5.72
N VAL A 127 2.48 -0.10 -5.19
CA VAL A 127 1.08 0.03 -4.74
C VAL A 127 0.95 1.02 -3.58
N ALA A 128 1.92 1.06 -2.66
CA ALA A 128 1.94 2.09 -1.63
C ALA A 128 2.02 3.50 -2.23
N GLU A 129 2.91 3.70 -3.20
CA GLU A 129 3.08 4.98 -3.88
C GLU A 129 1.89 5.34 -4.78
N LEU A 130 1.23 4.36 -5.40
CA LEU A 130 -0.04 4.56 -6.10
C LEU A 130 -1.12 5.10 -5.14
N GLY A 131 -1.09 4.74 -3.85
CA GLY A 131 -1.91 5.38 -2.82
C GLY A 131 -1.69 6.89 -2.74
N ILE A 132 -0.44 7.37 -2.88
CA ILE A 132 -0.13 8.80 -2.95
C ILE A 132 -0.69 9.43 -4.22
N VAL A 133 -0.58 8.76 -5.37
CA VAL A 133 -1.21 9.21 -6.63
C VAL A 133 -2.72 9.36 -6.47
N TYR A 134 -3.37 8.41 -5.80
CA TYR A 134 -4.82 8.44 -5.55
C TYR A 134 -5.21 9.64 -4.66
N GLU A 135 -4.51 9.86 -3.54
CA GLU A 135 -4.82 10.98 -2.64
C GLU A 135 -4.63 12.34 -3.33
N ARG A 136 -3.59 12.46 -4.17
CA ARG A 136 -3.25 13.73 -4.82
C ARG A 136 -4.05 14.03 -6.08
N HIS A 137 -4.21 13.04 -6.96
CA HIS A 137 -4.77 13.23 -8.31
C HIS A 137 -6.08 12.47 -8.54
N GLY A 138 -6.56 11.72 -7.55
CA GLY A 138 -7.82 10.99 -7.61
C GLY A 138 -7.79 9.71 -8.44
N VAL A 139 -8.98 9.13 -8.59
CA VAL A 139 -9.18 7.76 -9.08
C VAL A 139 -8.71 7.52 -10.52
N TRP A 140 -8.84 8.51 -11.41
CA TRP A 140 -8.51 8.32 -12.83
C TRP A 140 -7.00 8.31 -13.07
N ALA A 141 -6.27 9.20 -12.40
CA ALA A 141 -4.81 9.20 -12.42
C ALA A 141 -4.25 7.93 -11.79
N TYR A 142 -4.82 7.51 -10.66
CA TYR A 142 -4.52 6.22 -10.03
C TYR A 142 -4.73 5.05 -11.00
N ALA A 143 -5.90 4.97 -11.66
CA ALA A 143 -6.22 3.90 -12.58
C ALA A 143 -5.25 3.81 -13.77
N LEU A 144 -4.87 4.96 -14.32
CA LEU A 144 -3.90 5.03 -15.43
C LEU A 144 -2.50 4.62 -14.97
N ALA A 145 -2.03 5.13 -13.83
CA ALA A 145 -0.73 4.78 -13.27
C ALA A 145 -0.66 3.28 -12.91
N LEU A 146 -1.72 2.74 -12.30
CA LEU A 146 -1.85 1.33 -11.98
C LEU A 146 -1.84 0.47 -13.26
N LEU A 147 -2.52 0.90 -14.33
CA LEU A 147 -2.49 0.18 -15.61
C LEU A 147 -1.08 0.09 -16.17
N VAL A 148 -0.33 1.20 -16.16
CA VAL A 148 1.08 1.23 -16.59
C VAL A 148 1.93 0.30 -15.73
N CYS A 149 1.74 0.32 -14.42
CA CYS A 149 2.46 -0.57 -13.50
C CYS A 149 2.11 -2.05 -13.74
N CYS A 150 0.83 -2.39 -13.98
CA CYS A 150 0.41 -3.75 -14.29
C CYS A 150 1.05 -4.27 -15.59
N VAL A 151 1.08 -3.43 -16.63
CA VAL A 151 1.76 -3.78 -17.89
C VAL A 151 3.26 -4.00 -17.66
N TRP A 152 3.89 -3.17 -16.83
CA TRP A 152 5.28 -3.34 -16.43
C TRP A 152 5.51 -4.65 -15.68
N TRP A 153 4.78 -4.91 -14.58
CA TRP A 153 4.97 -6.10 -13.76
C TRP A 153 4.74 -7.39 -14.55
N CYS A 154 3.72 -7.44 -15.43
CA CYS A 154 3.49 -8.58 -16.33
C CYS A 154 4.69 -8.92 -17.21
N ARG A 155 5.55 -7.94 -17.53
CA ARG A 155 6.75 -8.14 -18.35
C ARG A 155 8.03 -8.27 -17.53
N ALA A 156 8.09 -7.63 -16.36
CA ALA A 156 9.29 -7.51 -15.55
C ALA A 156 9.48 -8.66 -14.56
N PHE A 157 8.40 -9.28 -14.08
CA PHE A 157 8.48 -10.26 -12.99
C PHE A 157 8.92 -11.65 -13.44
N GLY A 158 8.81 -11.95 -14.74
CA GLY A 158 9.15 -13.27 -15.27
C GLY A 158 8.31 -14.35 -14.60
N ASP A 159 8.97 -15.33 -13.99
CA ASP A 159 8.30 -16.44 -13.30
C ASP A 159 7.75 -16.07 -11.92
N ALA A 160 8.06 -14.89 -11.37
CA ALA A 160 7.58 -14.48 -10.06
C ALA A 160 6.09 -14.07 -10.13
N GLU A 161 5.31 -14.56 -9.18
CA GLU A 161 3.87 -14.30 -9.10
C GLU A 161 3.55 -13.15 -8.14
N ALA A 162 4.40 -12.94 -7.13
CA ALA A 162 4.25 -11.93 -6.09
C ALA A 162 2.90 -12.01 -5.35
N CYS A 163 2.27 -13.18 -5.29
CA CYS A 163 0.96 -13.39 -4.70
C CYS A 163 0.83 -14.83 -4.17
N PRO A 164 0.51 -15.04 -2.88
CA PRO A 164 0.48 -16.38 -2.28
C PRO A 164 -0.69 -17.25 -2.77
N CYS A 165 -1.68 -16.68 -3.47
CA CYS A 165 -2.82 -17.43 -3.98
C CYS A 165 -2.39 -18.55 -4.94
N GLY A 166 -1.54 -18.26 -5.93
CA GLY A 166 -1.11 -19.25 -6.91
C GLY A 166 -0.31 -20.41 -6.33
N PRO A 167 0.76 -20.17 -5.55
CA PRO A 167 1.52 -21.24 -4.92
C PRO A 167 0.67 -22.12 -3.98
N ILE A 168 -0.31 -21.53 -3.29
CA ILE A 168 -1.23 -22.27 -2.42
C ILE A 168 -2.23 -23.08 -3.24
N GLU A 169 -2.78 -22.54 -4.33
CA GLU A 169 -3.63 -23.30 -5.26
C GLU A 169 -2.88 -24.50 -5.82
N ASP A 170 -1.66 -24.30 -6.33
CA ASP A 170 -0.80 -25.36 -6.88
C ASP A 170 -0.56 -26.47 -5.84
N MET A 171 -0.28 -26.09 -4.59
CA MET A 171 -0.16 -27.03 -3.47
C MET A 171 -1.47 -27.79 -3.19
N LEU A 172 -2.62 -27.10 -3.15
CA LEU A 172 -3.92 -27.69 -2.79
C LEU A 172 -4.45 -28.64 -3.87
N PHE A 173 -4.22 -28.33 -5.14
CA PHE A 173 -4.65 -29.15 -6.27
C PHE A 173 -3.57 -30.16 -6.71
N ALA A 174 -2.38 -30.10 -6.12
CA ALA A 174 -1.21 -30.89 -6.53
C ALA A 174 -0.89 -30.72 -8.03
N ILE A 175 -0.96 -29.48 -8.51
CA ILE A 175 -0.66 -29.06 -9.88
C ILE A 175 0.58 -28.15 -9.84
N GLY A 176 1.37 -28.11 -10.92
CA GLY A 176 2.53 -27.25 -11.03
C GLY A 176 3.85 -27.91 -10.58
N PRO A 177 4.96 -27.15 -10.55
CA PRO A 177 6.31 -27.68 -10.40
C PRO A 177 6.69 -28.05 -8.95
N GLY A 178 5.80 -27.83 -7.97
CA GLY A 178 6.09 -28.12 -6.55
C GLY A 178 7.05 -27.12 -5.89
N ASP A 179 7.22 -25.94 -6.47
CA ASP A 179 8.14 -24.87 -6.01
C ASP A 179 7.50 -23.91 -5.00
N TYR A 180 6.27 -24.17 -4.57
CA TYR A 180 5.45 -23.29 -3.71
C TYR A 180 6.17 -22.79 -2.45
N ARG A 181 7.05 -23.60 -1.86
CA ARG A 181 7.82 -23.19 -0.65
C ARG A 181 8.78 -22.05 -0.94
N ALA A 182 9.45 -22.09 -2.09
CA ALA A 182 10.40 -21.06 -2.49
C ALA A 182 9.65 -19.76 -2.80
N ARG A 183 8.48 -19.87 -3.45
CA ARG A 183 7.62 -18.71 -3.77
C ARG A 183 7.10 -18.01 -2.52
N LEU A 184 6.43 -18.76 -1.64
CA LEU A 184 5.89 -18.23 -0.40
C LEU A 184 6.97 -17.63 0.52
N LEU A 185 8.17 -18.20 0.55
CA LEU A 185 9.30 -17.64 1.30
C LEU A 185 9.77 -16.32 0.70
N GLY A 186 9.88 -16.25 -0.63
CA GLY A 186 10.25 -15.03 -1.35
C GLY A 186 9.23 -13.93 -1.11
N GLU A 187 7.95 -14.21 -1.33
CA GLU A 187 6.83 -13.29 -1.12
C GLU A 187 6.81 -12.73 0.32
N LEU A 188 6.97 -13.60 1.33
CA LEU A 188 7.03 -13.17 2.72
C LEU A 188 8.19 -12.19 2.96
N LEU A 189 9.38 -12.50 2.42
CA LEU A 189 10.54 -11.63 2.53
C LEU A 189 10.29 -10.28 1.84
N GLY A 190 9.74 -10.28 0.63
CA GLY A 190 9.41 -9.05 -0.10
C GLY A 190 8.38 -8.18 0.62
N GLY A 191 7.33 -8.80 1.17
CA GLY A 191 6.32 -8.12 1.97
C GLY A 191 6.90 -7.46 3.23
N VAL A 192 7.80 -8.15 3.94
CA VAL A 192 8.48 -7.59 5.12
C VAL A 192 9.42 -6.43 4.74
N LEU A 193 10.18 -6.56 3.65
CA LEU A 193 11.07 -5.50 3.16
C LEU A 193 10.31 -4.24 2.75
N THR A 194 9.12 -4.41 2.19
CA THR A 194 8.24 -3.30 1.78
C THR A 194 7.96 -2.35 2.93
N ALA A 195 7.56 -2.87 4.10
CA ALA A 195 7.18 -2.04 5.25
C ALA A 195 8.30 -1.08 5.68
N MET A 196 9.55 -1.53 5.61
CA MET A 196 10.72 -0.69 5.90
C MET A 196 11.01 0.31 4.77
N TYR A 197 10.94 -0.15 3.52
CA TYR A 197 11.26 0.64 2.35
C TYR A 197 10.30 1.83 2.14
N ILE A 198 8.98 1.61 2.21
CA ILE A 198 8.01 2.68 1.98
C ILE A 198 8.11 3.76 3.06
N LYS A 199 8.37 3.37 4.32
CA LYS A 199 8.60 4.32 5.41
C LYS A 199 9.89 5.11 5.22
N PHE A 200 10.94 4.47 4.68
CA PHE A 200 12.17 5.16 4.32
C PHE A 200 11.93 6.21 3.22
N ILE A 201 11.29 5.84 2.12
CA ILE A 201 10.98 6.78 1.01
C ILE A 201 10.10 7.94 1.51
N TRP A 202 9.00 7.64 2.19
CA TRP A 202 8.09 8.68 2.67
C TRP A 202 8.71 9.60 3.74
N SER A 203 9.72 9.14 4.49
CA SER A 203 10.44 9.97 5.47
C SER A 203 11.22 11.14 4.85
N TRP A 204 11.46 11.11 3.54
CA TRP A 204 12.08 12.21 2.81
C TRP A 204 11.13 13.40 2.62
N HIS A 205 9.83 13.21 2.85
CA HIS A 205 8.81 14.27 2.81
C HIS A 205 8.84 15.07 1.50
N LEU A 206 9.02 14.38 0.36
CA LEU A 206 9.15 15.02 -0.95
C LEU A 206 7.91 15.87 -1.29
N ILE A 207 6.73 15.43 -0.86
CA ILE A 207 5.46 16.17 -0.93
C ILE A 207 4.66 16.01 0.38
N PRO A 208 3.63 16.86 0.64
CA PRO A 208 2.84 16.83 1.88
C PRO A 208 2.20 15.47 2.20
N GLU A 209 1.80 14.71 1.19
CA GLU A 209 1.19 13.38 1.31
C GLU A 209 2.21 12.37 1.86
N HIS A 210 3.47 12.41 1.39
CA HIS A 210 4.55 11.57 1.97
C HIS A 210 4.79 11.89 3.44
N LYS A 211 4.79 13.18 3.80
CA LYS A 211 4.88 13.58 5.21
C LYS A 211 3.74 13.02 6.04
N THR A 212 2.51 13.13 5.53
CA THR A 212 1.33 12.58 6.20
C THR A 212 1.46 11.07 6.40
N MET A 213 1.85 10.33 5.37
CA MET A 213 2.03 8.87 5.44
C MET A 213 3.21 8.43 6.31
N ALA A 214 4.24 9.27 6.46
CA ALA A 214 5.38 9.00 7.32
C ALA A 214 5.06 9.19 8.81
N THR A 215 4.31 10.25 9.16
CA THR A 215 4.12 10.67 10.55
C THR A 215 2.80 10.27 11.18
N THR A 216 1.78 9.96 10.37
CA THR A 216 0.43 9.67 10.87
C THR A 216 0.23 8.17 11.11
N GLU A 217 -0.62 7.82 12.07
CA GLU A 217 -1.05 6.44 12.27
C GLU A 217 -1.83 5.94 11.04
N CYS A 218 -1.41 4.81 10.48
CA CYS A 218 -2.05 4.26 9.29
C CYS A 218 -3.49 3.80 9.60
N GLN A 219 -4.37 3.98 8.63
CA GLN A 219 -5.77 3.56 8.68
C GLN A 219 -6.01 2.42 7.71
N THR A 220 -6.84 1.46 8.09
CA THR A 220 -7.23 0.35 7.21
C THR A 220 -8.04 0.84 6.02
N SER A 221 -7.90 0.18 4.87
CA SER A 221 -8.79 0.37 3.71
C SER A 221 -10.08 -0.46 3.78
N LEU A 222 -10.28 -1.24 4.86
CA LEU A 222 -11.52 -1.99 5.08
C LEU A 222 -12.63 -1.06 5.59
N MET A 223 -13.48 -0.59 4.67
CA MET A 223 -14.58 0.35 4.91
C MET A 223 -15.95 -0.34 5.05
N VAL A 224 -15.98 -1.66 5.04
CA VAL A 224 -17.19 -2.49 5.15
C VAL A 224 -17.06 -3.54 6.25
N SER A 225 -18.15 -4.21 6.61
CA SER A 225 -18.09 -5.30 7.58
C SER A 225 -17.14 -6.41 7.12
N PRO A 226 -16.42 -7.09 8.03
CA PRO A 226 -15.45 -8.12 7.67
C PRO A 226 -16.03 -9.23 6.79
N GLY A 227 -17.26 -9.68 7.06
CA GLY A 227 -17.92 -10.68 6.21
C GLY A 227 -18.17 -10.21 4.77
N LYS A 228 -18.58 -8.95 4.60
CA LYS A 228 -18.77 -8.34 3.27
C LYS A 228 -17.42 -8.12 2.58
N GLY A 229 -16.40 -7.68 3.32
CA GLY A 229 -15.04 -7.51 2.81
C GLY A 229 -14.45 -8.82 2.31
N ALA A 230 -14.57 -9.89 3.10
CA ALA A 230 -14.09 -11.22 2.71
C ALA A 230 -14.77 -11.75 1.45
N LEU A 231 -16.08 -11.50 1.29
CA LEU A 231 -16.81 -11.85 0.08
C LEU A 231 -16.32 -11.05 -1.13
N ILE A 232 -16.14 -9.73 -0.99
CA ILE A 232 -15.63 -8.88 -2.07
C ILE A 232 -14.25 -9.34 -2.51
N GLU A 233 -13.30 -9.43 -1.57
CA GLU A 233 -11.92 -9.89 -1.82
C GLU A 233 -11.90 -11.28 -2.45
N GLY A 234 -12.73 -12.21 -1.97
CA GLY A 234 -12.85 -13.54 -2.55
C GLY A 234 -13.39 -13.53 -3.99
N LEU A 235 -14.42 -12.73 -4.29
CA LEU A 235 -14.98 -12.64 -5.65
C LEU A 235 -13.97 -12.06 -6.64
N ILE A 236 -13.32 -10.95 -6.29
CA ILE A 236 -12.34 -10.33 -7.18
C ILE A 236 -11.09 -11.22 -7.34
N THR A 237 -10.66 -11.93 -6.28
CA THR A 237 -9.56 -12.91 -6.38
C THR A 237 -9.96 -14.05 -7.31
N CYS A 238 -11.17 -14.59 -7.18
CA CYS A 238 -11.66 -15.65 -8.07
C CYS A 238 -11.58 -15.26 -9.55
N VAL A 239 -12.04 -14.05 -9.90
CA VAL A 239 -11.99 -13.56 -11.29
C VAL A 239 -10.54 -13.36 -11.74
N SER A 240 -9.71 -12.69 -10.93
CA SER A 240 -8.30 -12.45 -11.25
C SER A 240 -7.56 -13.77 -11.51
N ARG A 241 -7.69 -14.74 -10.60
CA ARG A 241 -7.04 -16.05 -10.71
C ARG A 241 -7.52 -16.83 -11.92
N PHE A 242 -8.82 -16.88 -12.16
CA PHE A 242 -9.39 -17.52 -13.35
C PHE A 242 -8.82 -16.93 -14.64
N VAL A 243 -8.83 -15.61 -14.79
CA VAL A 243 -8.28 -14.92 -15.97
C VAL A 243 -6.78 -15.20 -16.13
N ALA A 244 -6.00 -15.12 -15.05
CA ALA A 244 -4.56 -15.41 -15.07
C ALA A 244 -4.26 -16.82 -15.57
N MET A 245 -4.99 -17.85 -15.11
CA MET A 245 -4.80 -19.22 -15.59
C MET A 245 -5.24 -19.40 -17.04
N ARG A 246 -6.35 -18.79 -17.45
CA ARG A 246 -6.77 -18.84 -18.88
C ARG A 246 -5.76 -18.15 -19.80
N SER A 247 -5.01 -17.19 -19.29
CA SER A 247 -4.08 -16.41 -20.08
C SER A 247 -2.87 -17.19 -20.60
N ILE A 248 -2.61 -18.39 -20.07
CA ILE A 248 -1.56 -19.31 -20.59
C ILE A 248 -1.84 -19.77 -22.02
N TYR A 249 -3.09 -19.68 -22.48
CA TYR A 249 -3.50 -20.06 -23.84
C TYR A 249 -3.52 -18.87 -24.82
N TRP A 250 -3.14 -17.67 -24.36
CA TRP A 250 -3.13 -16.46 -25.17
C TRP A 250 -1.70 -16.06 -25.55
N THR A 251 -1.56 -15.18 -26.53
CA THR A 251 -0.24 -14.59 -26.83
C THR A 251 0.19 -13.65 -25.69
N ASP A 252 1.49 -13.48 -25.48
CA ASP A 252 2.03 -12.66 -24.39
C ASP A 252 1.45 -11.25 -24.34
N ASN A 253 1.25 -10.62 -25.51
CA ASN A 253 0.68 -9.27 -25.60
C ASN A 253 -0.80 -9.25 -25.19
N VAL A 254 -1.57 -10.26 -25.58
CA VAL A 254 -2.99 -10.39 -25.20
C VAL A 254 -3.12 -10.71 -23.72
N SER A 255 -2.30 -11.64 -23.21
CA SER A 255 -2.21 -11.96 -21.79
C SER A 255 -1.85 -10.73 -20.96
N THR A 256 -0.81 -9.99 -21.34
CA THR A 256 -0.41 -8.75 -20.65
C THR A 256 -1.56 -7.74 -20.61
N ALA A 257 -2.21 -7.49 -21.75
CA ALA A 257 -3.28 -6.50 -21.85
C ALA A 257 -4.50 -6.90 -21.01
N ILE A 258 -4.99 -8.15 -21.16
CA ILE A 258 -6.17 -8.63 -20.45
C ILE A 258 -5.92 -8.69 -18.95
N ASN A 259 -4.82 -9.30 -18.50
CA ASN A 259 -4.51 -9.36 -17.07
C ASN A 259 -4.38 -7.96 -16.45
N SER A 260 -3.72 -7.02 -17.13
CA SER A 260 -3.57 -5.65 -16.62
C SER A 260 -4.91 -4.92 -16.52
N ILE A 261 -5.75 -5.00 -17.56
CA ILE A 261 -7.07 -4.36 -17.59
C ILE A 261 -7.98 -4.99 -16.54
N THR A 262 -8.03 -6.32 -16.45
CA THR A 262 -8.80 -7.04 -15.44
C THR A 262 -8.38 -6.63 -14.03
N THR A 263 -7.08 -6.57 -13.76
CA THR A 263 -6.54 -6.13 -12.46
C THR A 263 -7.03 -4.73 -12.11
N VAL A 264 -6.88 -3.75 -13.02
CA VAL A 264 -7.35 -2.37 -12.78
C VAL A 264 -8.85 -2.33 -12.53
N ILE A 265 -9.67 -3.01 -13.32
CA ILE A 265 -11.12 -3.04 -13.14
C ILE A 265 -11.49 -3.60 -11.76
N LEU A 266 -10.89 -4.73 -11.37
CA LEU A 266 -11.16 -5.39 -10.09
C LEU A 266 -10.75 -4.50 -8.90
N VAL A 267 -9.59 -3.85 -8.99
CA VAL A 267 -9.15 -2.86 -8.00
C VAL A 267 -10.18 -1.74 -7.90
N LEU A 268 -10.57 -1.11 -9.01
CA LEU A 268 -11.51 0.02 -9.00
C LEU A 268 -12.88 -0.35 -8.42
N VAL A 269 -13.37 -1.56 -8.69
CA VAL A 269 -14.64 -2.06 -8.14
C VAL A 269 -14.57 -2.19 -6.61
N ALA A 270 -13.42 -2.57 -6.06
CA ALA A 270 -13.26 -2.83 -4.63
C ALA A 270 -12.58 -1.68 -3.85
N LEU A 271 -12.02 -0.68 -4.55
CA LEU A 271 -11.15 0.37 -4.01
C LEU A 271 -11.73 1.07 -2.78
N THR A 272 -12.99 1.50 -2.85
CA THR A 272 -13.67 2.25 -1.78
C THR A 272 -14.26 1.36 -0.68
N THR A 273 -14.09 0.04 -0.77
CA THR A 273 -14.67 -0.93 0.19
C THR A 273 -13.62 -1.72 0.95
N THR A 274 -12.65 -2.31 0.26
CA THR A 274 -11.61 -3.14 0.87
C THR A 274 -10.20 -2.69 0.48
N GLY A 275 -10.08 -1.68 -0.38
CA GLY A 275 -8.83 -1.32 -1.07
C GLY A 275 -8.58 -2.13 -2.34
N GLY A 276 -9.28 -3.26 -2.52
CA GLY A 276 -9.15 -4.11 -3.70
C GLY A 276 -7.79 -4.77 -3.84
N TYR A 277 -7.32 -5.47 -2.80
CA TYR A 277 -5.97 -6.04 -2.78
C TYR A 277 -5.87 -7.37 -3.50
N PHE A 278 -6.81 -8.30 -3.25
CA PHE A 278 -6.89 -9.69 -3.75
C PHE A 278 -5.58 -10.47 -3.75
N ASN A 279 -4.67 -10.03 -2.89
CA ASN A 279 -3.32 -10.51 -2.73
C ASN A 279 -3.02 -10.43 -1.22
N PRO A 280 -3.02 -11.58 -0.52
CA PRO A 280 -2.87 -11.61 0.93
C PRO A 280 -1.57 -10.98 1.43
N ILE A 281 -0.45 -11.19 0.73
CA ILE A 281 0.84 -10.64 1.17
C ILE A 281 0.90 -9.13 0.98
N MET A 282 0.32 -8.62 -0.12
CA MET A 282 0.22 -7.19 -0.40
C MET A 282 -0.66 -6.47 0.62
N ALA A 283 -1.85 -7.01 0.90
CA ALA A 283 -2.72 -6.48 1.95
C ALA A 283 -1.99 -6.46 3.31
N SER A 284 -1.28 -7.53 3.65
CA SER A 284 -0.51 -7.58 4.90
C SER A 284 0.67 -6.60 4.94
N ALA A 285 1.39 -6.41 3.84
CA ALA A 285 2.52 -5.49 3.78
C ALA A 285 2.09 -4.03 4.00
N LEU A 286 0.87 -3.67 3.57
CA LEU A 286 0.40 -2.29 3.56
C LEU A 286 -0.59 -1.96 4.68
N MET A 287 -1.41 -2.91 5.12
CA MET A 287 -2.56 -2.64 6.00
C MET A 287 -2.53 -3.40 7.33
N LEU A 288 -1.67 -4.40 7.51
CA LEU A 288 -1.65 -5.20 8.75
C LEU A 288 -1.22 -4.33 9.94
N GLY A 289 -2.10 -4.24 10.94
CA GLY A 289 -1.85 -3.46 12.16
C GLY A 289 -2.27 -1.99 12.06
N CYS A 290 -2.83 -1.56 10.93
CA CYS A 290 -3.44 -0.24 10.82
C CYS A 290 -4.73 -0.13 11.63
N ALA A 291 -5.02 1.09 12.10
CA ALA A 291 -6.22 1.34 12.90
C ALA A 291 -7.50 1.12 12.08
N GLY A 292 -8.58 0.74 12.77
CA GLY A 292 -9.90 0.53 12.16
C GLY A 292 -10.25 -0.93 11.83
N SER A 293 -9.29 -1.87 11.89
CA SER A 293 -9.61 -3.32 11.88
C SER A 293 -8.70 -4.09 12.83
N THR A 294 -9.21 -5.18 13.39
CA THR A 294 -8.42 -6.10 14.21
C THR A 294 -7.58 -7.03 13.33
N THR A 295 -6.51 -7.60 13.89
CA THR A 295 -5.68 -8.60 13.20
C THR A 295 -6.51 -9.79 12.70
N THR A 296 -7.50 -10.24 13.47
CA THR A 296 -8.37 -11.35 13.08
C THR A 296 -9.23 -10.98 11.86
N GLU A 297 -9.77 -9.77 11.83
CA GLU A 297 -10.55 -9.28 10.68
C GLU A 297 -9.69 -9.16 9.43
N HIS A 298 -8.44 -8.67 9.56
CA HIS A 298 -7.48 -8.62 8.47
C HIS A 298 -7.26 -10.00 7.83
N PHE A 299 -6.92 -11.01 8.63
CA PHE A 299 -6.71 -12.36 8.12
C PHE A 299 -8.01 -13.00 7.60
N ALA A 300 -9.17 -12.72 8.20
CA ALA A 300 -10.44 -13.22 7.68
C ALA A 300 -10.76 -12.65 6.29
N VAL A 301 -10.53 -11.35 6.08
CA VAL A 301 -10.83 -10.66 4.82
C VAL A 301 -9.79 -10.98 3.75
N TYR A 302 -8.54 -10.61 4.01
CA TYR A 302 -7.51 -10.56 2.97
C TYR A 302 -6.77 -11.88 2.77
N TRP A 303 -6.83 -12.81 3.74
CA TRP A 303 -6.26 -14.14 3.58
C TRP A 303 -7.36 -15.16 3.31
N ALA A 304 -8.29 -15.39 4.24
CA ALA A 304 -9.29 -16.44 4.07
C ALA A 304 -10.24 -16.15 2.89
N GLY A 305 -10.70 -14.90 2.75
CA GLY A 305 -11.52 -14.47 1.60
C GLY A 305 -10.81 -14.69 0.27
N ALA A 306 -9.62 -14.11 0.11
CA ALA A 306 -8.82 -14.22 -1.12
C ALA A 306 -8.45 -15.67 -1.46
N LEU A 307 -7.97 -16.46 -0.49
CA LEU A 307 -7.63 -17.88 -0.72
C LEU A 307 -8.83 -18.72 -1.11
N MET A 308 -10.01 -18.47 -0.53
CA MET A 308 -11.25 -19.13 -0.95
C MET A 308 -11.63 -18.74 -2.39
N GLY A 309 -11.48 -17.46 -2.73
CA GLY A 309 -11.63 -16.97 -4.10
C GLY A 309 -10.70 -17.68 -5.09
N GLY A 310 -9.41 -17.74 -4.78
CA GLY A 310 -8.40 -18.42 -5.61
C GLY A 310 -8.68 -19.91 -5.78
N PHE A 311 -9.06 -20.60 -4.70
CA PHE A 311 -9.50 -22.00 -4.76
C PHE A 311 -10.67 -22.20 -5.73
N ILE A 312 -11.71 -21.36 -5.64
CA ILE A 312 -12.87 -21.44 -6.54
C ILE A 312 -12.45 -21.15 -7.99
N GLY A 313 -11.61 -20.14 -8.21
CA GLY A 313 -11.07 -19.80 -9.53
C GLY A 313 -10.34 -20.98 -10.17
N ARG A 314 -9.41 -21.60 -9.42
CA ARG A 314 -8.67 -22.80 -9.85
C ARG A 314 -9.61 -23.99 -10.12
N TRP A 315 -10.58 -24.22 -9.23
CA TRP A 315 -11.55 -25.29 -9.41
C TRP A 315 -12.35 -25.11 -10.71
N LEU A 316 -12.80 -23.90 -11.01
CA LEU A 316 -13.52 -23.58 -12.25
C LEU A 316 -12.65 -23.83 -13.49
N ASP A 317 -11.39 -23.41 -13.46
CA ASP A 317 -10.45 -23.63 -14.56
C ASP A 317 -10.20 -25.12 -14.83
N VAL A 318 -9.92 -25.91 -13.79
CA VAL A 318 -9.75 -27.36 -13.91
C VAL A 318 -11.00 -28.02 -14.49
N ARG A 319 -12.21 -27.62 -14.03
CA ARG A 319 -13.47 -28.14 -14.56
C ARG A 319 -13.67 -27.78 -16.03
N LEU A 320 -13.33 -26.55 -16.41
CA LEU A 320 -13.40 -26.11 -17.80
C LEU A 320 -12.43 -26.91 -18.68
N GLU A 321 -11.20 -27.16 -18.22
CA GLU A 321 -10.25 -28.00 -18.94
C GLU A 321 -10.78 -29.40 -19.19
N TYR A 322 -11.37 -30.04 -18.17
CA TYR A 322 -11.97 -31.37 -18.33
C TYR A 322 -13.10 -31.36 -19.36
N ALA A 323 -14.00 -30.38 -19.29
CA ALA A 323 -15.12 -30.27 -20.23
C ALA A 323 -14.65 -30.02 -21.67
N ILE A 324 -13.59 -29.23 -21.87
CA ILE A 324 -12.99 -29.03 -23.19
C ILE A 324 -12.38 -30.35 -23.69
N LYS A 325 -11.58 -31.04 -22.86
CA LYS A 325 -10.95 -32.31 -23.24
C LYS A 325 -12.00 -33.36 -23.62
N GLU A 326 -13.09 -33.48 -22.87
CA GLU A 326 -14.19 -34.41 -23.17
C GLU A 326 -14.90 -34.10 -24.50
N LYS A 327 -15.07 -32.82 -24.84
CA LYS A 327 -15.74 -32.40 -26.08
C LYS A 327 -14.90 -32.64 -27.35
N TYR A 328 -13.58 -32.65 -27.22
CA TYR A 328 -12.63 -32.73 -28.35
C TYR A 328 -11.77 -34.00 -28.35
N ALA A 329 -12.01 -34.94 -27.44
CA ALA A 329 -11.45 -36.29 -27.46
C ALA A 329 -12.21 -37.18 -28.45
#